data_AF-A0A969L4T5-F1
#
_entry.id   AF-A0A969L4T5-F1
#
_cell.length_a   1.000
_cell.length_b   1.000
_cell.length_c   1.000
_cell.angle_alpha   90.00
_cell.angle_beta   90.00
_cell.angle_gamma   90.00
#
_symmetry.space_group_name_H-M   'P 1'
#
loop_
_entity.id
_entity.type
_entity.pdbx_description
1 polymer ?
#
loop_
_entity_poly.entity_id
_entity_poly.type
_entity_poly.pdbx_seq_one_letter_code
_entity_poly.pdbx_strand_id
1 'polypeptide(L)'
;MLALNKGIGKGPEFRGLKGKWMYLMAGGLVLILLGSLALQLSGVNPYLGVVLSGTVAGAFIQYIFRSNARYGEHGLAKQMASRQRPRYLVIRRPRVFTL
;
A
#
# COMPACT_ATOMS: atom_id res chain seq x y z
N MET A 1 -8.20 -8.53 25.79
CA MET A 1 -9.27 -7.81 25.07
C MET A 1 -8.70 -7.18 23.81
N LEU A 2 -8.74 -7.89 22.68
CA LEU A 2 -8.44 -7.33 21.36
C LEU A 2 -9.79 -6.94 20.76
N ALA A 3 -10.17 -5.67 20.88
CA ALA A 3 -11.41 -5.16 20.31
C ALA A 3 -11.28 -5.10 18.77
N LEU A 4 -11.46 -6.25 18.14
CA LEU A 4 -11.69 -6.37 16.71
C LEU A 4 -13.14 -5.94 16.46
N ASN A 5 -13.38 -4.63 16.37
CA ASN A 5 -14.69 -4.11 15.97
C ASN A 5 -14.86 -4.33 14.46
N LYS A 6 -15.24 -5.55 14.08
CA LYS A 6 -15.56 -5.93 12.71
C LYS A 6 -17.07 -5.84 12.56
N GLY A 7 -17.56 -4.74 11.99
CA GLY A 7 -18.90 -4.72 11.42
C GLY A 7 -19.01 -5.84 10.40
N ILE A 8 -20.03 -6.68 10.55
CA ILE A 8 -20.35 -7.80 9.65
C ILE A 8 -20.32 -7.28 8.20
N GLY A 9 -19.46 -7.86 7.36
CA GLY A 9 -19.38 -7.57 5.92
C GLY A 9 -18.29 -6.59 5.45
N LYS A 10 -17.42 -6.06 6.33
CA LYS A 10 -16.28 -5.21 5.90
C LYS A 10 -14.98 -5.99 5.73
N GLY A 11 -14.24 -5.69 4.65
CA GLY A 11 -12.91 -6.24 4.38
C GLY A 11 -11.92 -5.95 5.53
N PRO A 12 -10.81 -6.70 5.63
CA PRO A 12 -9.85 -6.53 6.72
C PRO A 12 -9.18 -5.15 6.65
N GLU A 13 -9.71 -4.20 7.41
CA GLU A 13 -9.07 -2.92 7.72
C GLU A 13 -8.40 -3.05 9.10
N PHE A 14 -7.07 -2.98 9.14
CA PHE A 14 -6.32 -2.91 10.39
C PHE A 14 -5.78 -1.49 10.56
N ARG A 15 -6.19 -0.78 11.63
CA ARG A 15 -5.70 0.55 12.03
C ARG A 15 -5.51 1.55 10.86
N GLY A 16 -6.49 1.65 9.96
CA GLY A 16 -6.46 2.59 8.83
C GLY A 16 -5.62 2.15 7.62
N LEU A 17 -4.96 0.99 7.68
CA LEU A 17 -4.40 0.32 6.50
C LEU A 17 -5.48 -0.53 5.85
N LYS A 18 -5.71 -0.25 4.58
CA LYS A 18 -6.79 -0.86 3.82
C LYS A 18 -6.25 -2.07 3.07
N GLY A 19 -7.07 -3.12 2.96
CA GLY A 19 -6.63 -4.48 2.61
C GLY A 19 -5.54 -4.55 1.53
N LYS A 20 -5.73 -3.87 0.39
CA LYS A 20 -4.75 -3.89 -0.72
C LYS A 20 -3.34 -3.41 -0.32
N TRP A 21 -3.22 -2.32 0.43
CA TRP A 21 -1.94 -1.78 0.86
C TRP A 21 -1.30 -2.63 1.97
N MET A 22 -2.11 -3.31 2.78
CA MET A 22 -1.63 -4.26 3.79
C MET A 22 -0.96 -5.48 3.15
N TYR A 23 -1.59 -6.09 2.14
CA TYR A 23 -0.97 -7.20 1.41
C TYR A 23 0.31 -6.78 0.69
N LEU A 24 0.32 -5.59 0.06
CA LEU A 24 1.51 -5.06 -0.61
C LEU A 24 2.65 -4.77 0.39
N MET A 25 2.33 -4.24 1.57
CA MET A 25 3.32 -3.99 2.61
C MET A 25 3.95 -5.30 3.10
N ALA A 26 3.13 -6.30 3.42
CA ALA A 26 3.60 -7.60 3.89
C ALA A 26 4.46 -8.30 2.84
N GLY A 27 3.98 -8.40 1.59
CA GLY A 27 4.74 -9.01 0.50
C GLY A 27 6.04 -8.26 0.17
N GLY A 28 5.99 -6.93 0.15
CA GLY A 28 7.18 -6.10 -0.10
C GLY A 28 8.26 -6.25 0.97
N LEU A 29 7.88 -6.31 2.25
CA LEU A 29 8.83 -6.53 3.34
C LEU A 29 9.46 -7.93 3.28
N VAL A 30 8.68 -8.96 2.93
CA VAL A 30 9.22 -10.32 2.69
C VAL A 30 10.23 -10.30 1.54
N LEU A 31 9.93 -9.61 0.43
CA LEU A 31 10.84 -9.51 -0.70
C LEU A 31 12.15 -8.79 -0.33
N ILE A 32 12.06 -7.69 0.41
CA ILE A 32 13.25 -6.95 0.88
C ILE A 32 14.09 -7.82 1.81
N LEU A 33 13.45 -8.60 2.68
CA LEU A 33 14.14 -9.55 3.57
C LEU A 33 14.89 -10.62 2.75
N LEU A 34 14.21 -11.28 1.81
CA LEU A 34 14.82 -12.30 0.95
C LEU A 34 15.96 -11.71 0.09
N GLY A 35 15.78 -10.50 -0.44
CA GLY A 35 16.83 -9.79 -1.17
C GLY A 35 18.05 -9.47 -0.28
N SER A 36 17.81 -9.08 0.98
CA SER A 36 18.88 -8.86 1.96
C SER A 36 19.68 -10.14 2.25
N LEU A 37 19.00 -11.28 2.37
CA LEU A 37 19.66 -12.58 2.54
C LEU A 37 20.48 -12.96 1.30
N ALA A 38 19.92 -12.80 0.10
CA ALA A 38 20.62 -13.08 -1.15
C ALA A 38 21.88 -12.21 -1.32
N LEU A 39 21.80 -10.93 -0.93
CA LEU A 39 22.92 -10.00 -0.98
C LEU A 39 24.06 -10.42 -0.03
N GLN A 40 23.71 -10.91 1.17
CA GLN A 40 24.69 -11.43 2.14
C GLN A 40 25.36 -12.72 1.65
N LEU A 41 24.62 -13.60 0.98
CA LEU A 41 25.17 -14.82 0.39
C LEU A 41 26.08 -14.55 -0.83
N SER A 42 25.90 -13.41 -1.50
CA SER A 42 26.70 -13.02 -2.67
C SER A 42 28.10 -12.49 -2.30
N GLY A 43 28.47 -12.51 -1.01
CA GLY A 43 29.78 -12.06 -0.53
C GLY A 43 29.88 -10.55 -0.29
N VAL A 44 28.77 -9.80 -0.33
CA VAL A 44 28.74 -8.38 0.02
C VAL A 44 29.00 -8.23 1.52
N ASN A 45 29.72 -7.17 1.91
CA ASN A 45 29.94 -6.84 3.31
C ASN A 45 28.59 -6.80 4.07
N PRO A 46 28.39 -7.64 5.09
CA PRO A 46 27.13 -7.75 5.81
C PRO A 46 26.64 -6.41 6.38
N TYR A 47 27.56 -5.56 6.86
CA TYR A 47 27.23 -4.24 7.38
C TYR A 47 26.61 -3.34 6.31
N LEU A 48 27.16 -3.35 5.08
CA LEU A 48 26.59 -2.60 3.96
C LEU A 48 25.22 -3.17 3.54
N GLY A 49 25.09 -4.49 3.50
CA GLY A 49 23.82 -5.15 3.15
C GLY A 49 22.68 -4.83 4.14
N VAL A 50 22.99 -4.82 5.44
CA VAL A 50 22.02 -4.46 6.49
C VAL A 50 21.62 -2.99 6.39
N VAL A 51 22.57 -2.07 6.23
CA VAL A 51 22.26 -0.63 6.11
C VAL A 51 21.44 -0.33 4.85
N LEU A 52 21.79 -0.93 3.72
CA LEU A 52 21.05 -0.78 2.47
C LEU A 52 19.63 -1.32 2.59
N SER A 53 19.47 -2.57 3.04
CA SER A 53 18.14 -3.18 3.17
C SER A 53 17.27 -2.48 4.21
N GLY A 54 17.85 -2.00 5.31
CA GLY A 54 17.13 -1.19 6.31
C GLY A 54 16.65 0.15 5.75
N THR A 55 17.48 0.84 4.98
CA THR A 55 17.11 2.11 4.33
C THR A 55 16.00 1.89 3.29
N VAL A 56 16.10 0.84 2.48
CA VAL A 56 15.07 0.46 1.50
C VAL A 56 13.76 0.08 2.18
N ALA A 57 13.81 -0.72 3.26
CA ALA A 57 12.63 -1.08 4.03
C ALA A 57 11.94 0.15 4.64
N GLY A 58 12.70 1.07 5.25
CA GLY A 58 12.17 2.31 5.81
C GLY A 58 11.49 3.18 4.75
N ALA A 59 12.17 3.41 3.62
CA ALA A 59 11.62 4.17 2.50
C ALA A 59 10.36 3.52 1.91
N PHE A 60 10.36 2.19 1.79
CA PHE A 60 9.21 1.43 1.28
C PHE A 60 8.01 1.54 2.21
N ILE A 61 8.21 1.36 3.52
CA ILE A 61 7.14 1.53 4.52
C ILE A 61 6.56 2.95 4.43
N GLN A 62 7.41 3.98 4.43
CA GLN A 62 6.97 5.37 4.33
C GLN A 62 6.19 5.64 3.03
N TYR A 63 6.62 5.06 1.91
CA TYR A 63 5.92 5.13 0.64
C TYR A 63 4.52 4.49 0.71
N ILE A 64 4.39 3.31 1.32
CA ILE A 64 3.11 2.62 1.46
C ILE A 64 2.17 3.41 2.37
N PHE A 65 2.64 3.92 3.52
CA PHE A 65 1.81 4.73 4.40
C PHE A 65 1.35 6.03 3.74
N ARG A 66 2.24 6.71 3.02
CA ARG A 66 1.88 7.93 2.26
C ARG A 66 0.88 7.63 1.15
N SER A 67 1.03 6.50 0.47
CA SER A 67 0.09 6.06 -0.58
C SER A 67 -1.26 5.63 0.01
N ASN A 68 -1.24 4.93 1.15
CA ASN A 68 -2.44 4.54 1.88
C ASN A 68 -3.24 5.79 2.34
N ALA A 69 -2.55 6.81 2.86
CA ALA A 69 -3.15 8.09 3.26
C ALA A 69 -3.69 8.90 2.06
N ARG A 70 -2.95 8.93 0.94
CA ARG A 70 -3.35 9.68 -0.26
C ARG A 70 -4.55 9.05 -0.99
N TYR A 71 -4.68 7.72 -0.96
CA TYR A 71 -5.63 7.01 -1.82
C TYR A 71 -6.75 6.27 -1.08
N GLY A 72 -6.76 6.13 0.25
CA GLY A 72 -7.86 5.50 0.99
C GLY A 72 -8.31 4.13 0.42
N GLU A 73 -9.57 3.70 0.68
CA GLU A 73 -10.11 2.37 0.23
C GLU A 73 -10.69 2.56 -1.14
N HIS A 74 -11.38 3.69 -1.26
CA HIS A 74 -12.16 4.04 -2.40
C HIS A 74 -11.39 5.00 -3.30
N GLY A 75 -10.28 5.62 -2.91
CA GLY A 75 -9.62 6.63 -3.75
C GLY A 75 -8.93 6.04 -4.98
N LEU A 76 -8.32 4.85 -4.88
CA LEU A 76 -7.82 4.13 -6.07
C LEU A 76 -8.95 3.65 -6.98
N ALA A 77 -10.03 3.11 -6.42
CA ALA A 77 -11.19 2.65 -7.19
C ALA A 77 -11.95 3.83 -7.83
N LYS A 78 -12.10 4.95 -7.11
CA LYS A 78 -12.74 6.20 -7.56
C LYS A 78 -11.87 6.92 -8.58
N GLN A 79 -10.54 6.84 -8.47
CA GLN A 79 -9.62 7.38 -9.48
C GLN A 79 -9.54 6.51 -10.74
N MET A 80 -9.58 5.18 -10.61
CA MET A 80 -9.74 4.28 -11.77
C MET A 80 -11.09 4.50 -12.46
N ALA A 81 -12.19 4.61 -11.69
CA ALA A 81 -13.51 4.91 -12.23
C ALA A 81 -13.58 6.29 -12.91
N SER A 82 -12.85 7.29 -12.38
CA SER A 82 -12.73 8.61 -13.03
C SER A 82 -11.97 8.54 -14.36
N ARG A 83 -10.91 7.72 -14.45
CA ARG A 83 -10.14 7.51 -15.69
C ARG A 83 -10.87 6.67 -16.74
N GLN A 84 -11.76 5.77 -16.33
CA GLN A 84 -12.58 4.94 -17.23
C GLN A 84 -13.88 5.61 -17.67
N ARG A 85 -14.07 6.92 -17.43
CA ARG A 85 -15.27 7.63 -17.87
C ARG A 85 -15.41 7.58 -19.41
N PRO A 86 -16.53 7.03 -19.93
CA PRO A 86 -16.84 7.12 -21.36
C PRO A 86 -17.02 8.58 -21.77
N ARG A 87 -16.48 8.98 -22.92
CA ARG A 87 -16.52 10.36 -23.47
C ARG A 87 -17.93 10.94 -23.68
N TYR A 88 -18.98 10.13 -23.52
CA TYR A 88 -20.36 10.49 -23.88
C TYR A 88 -21.30 10.76 -22.69
N LEU A 89 -20.84 10.57 -21.44
CA LEU A 89 -21.64 10.88 -20.25
C LEU A 89 -21.35 12.31 -19.74
N VAL A 90 -22.06 13.29 -20.32
CA VAL A 90 -22.04 14.70 -19.86
C VAL A 90 -22.90 14.84 -18.59
N ILE A 91 -22.29 14.56 -17.44
CA ILE A 91 -22.90 14.82 -16.14
C ILE A 91 -22.63 16.29 -15.76
N ARG A 92 -23.66 17.14 -15.84
CA ARG A 92 -23.58 18.58 -15.54
C ARG A 92 -23.24 18.91 -14.08
N ARG A 93 -23.33 17.96 -13.15
CA ARG A 93 -22.89 18.11 -11.75
C ARG A 93 -22.22 16.82 -11.23
N PRO A 94 -20.90 16.64 -11.38
CA PRO A 94 -20.21 15.44 -10.92
C PRO A 94 -19.89 15.54 -9.41
N ARG A 95 -20.92 15.61 -8.57
CA ARG A 95 -20.71 15.58 -7.10
C ARG A 95 -20.31 14.20 -6.57
N VAL A 96 -20.51 13.15 -7.38
CA VAL A 96 -20.28 11.76 -6.95
C VAL A 96 -18.80 11.34 -7.07
N PHE A 97 -18.02 11.98 -7.96
CA PHE A 97 -16.64 11.55 -8.27
C PHE A 97 -15.54 12.47 -7.74
N THR A 98 -15.88 13.64 -7.20
CA THR A 98 -14.90 14.60 -6.72
C THR A 98 -14.66 14.39 -5.22
N LEU A 99 -13.42 14.60 -4.77
CA LEU A 99 -12.97 14.52 -3.38
C LEU A 99 -13.67 15.56 -2.51
#